data_AF-A0A090R1I2-F1
#
_entry.id   AF-A0A090R1I2-F1
#
_cell.length_a   1.000
_cell.length_b   1.000
_cell.length_c   1.000
_cell.angle_alpha   90.00
_cell.angle_beta   90.00
_cell.angle_gamma   90.00
#
_symmetry.space_group_name_H-M   'P 1'
#
loop_
_entity.id
_entity.type
_entity.pdbx_description
1 polymer ?
#
loop_
_entity_poly.entity_id
_entity_poly.type
_entity_poly.pdbx_seq_one_letter_code
_entity_poly.pdbx_strand_id
1 'polypeptide(L)'
;MYLTYTGLAIGLAIIDRFMLERRKVHIVDVEKCEDDARHIRFAMRFQTKHKLRGSRVSYTLRDKKDPTTVINGKERPLDFSHTGENNEFLLFNKKLLTEPGRWVLDVKITSDGSRINPLYKIFPIETTFTKEFEIE
;
A
#
# COMPACT_ATOMS: atom_id res chain seq x y z
N MET A 1 31.20 26.88 -13.11
CA MET A 1 31.12 26.40 -11.71
C MET A 1 29.71 25.93 -11.29
N TYR A 2 28.63 26.14 -12.08
CA TYR A 2 27.29 25.64 -11.74
C TYR A 2 26.99 24.19 -12.19
N LEU A 3 27.70 23.68 -13.21
CA LEU A 3 27.49 22.33 -13.75
C LEU A 3 27.90 21.20 -12.78
N THR A 4 28.85 21.45 -11.89
CA THR A 4 29.36 20.46 -10.94
C THR A 4 28.41 20.25 -9.76
N TYR A 5 27.75 21.32 -9.29
CA TYR A 5 26.79 21.24 -8.18
C TYR A 5 25.47 20.58 -8.60
N THR A 6 25.01 20.81 -9.84
CA THR A 6 23.80 20.16 -10.36
C THR A 6 24.01 18.66 -10.55
N GLY A 7 25.16 18.24 -11.10
CA GLY A 7 25.51 16.82 -11.21
C GLY A 7 25.62 16.12 -9.85
N LEU A 8 26.22 16.78 -8.84
CA LEU A 8 26.32 16.26 -7.48
C LEU A 8 24.94 16.10 -6.81
N ALA A 9 24.06 17.10 -6.95
CA ALA A 9 22.72 17.06 -6.38
C ALA A 9 21.86 15.94 -7.00
N ILE A 10 21.94 15.76 -8.33
CA ILE A 10 21.27 14.66 -9.03
C ILE A 10 21.82 13.31 -8.56
N GLY A 11 23.15 13.17 -8.45
CA GLY A 11 23.79 11.95 -7.94
C GLY A 11 23.34 11.59 -6.52
N LEU A 12 23.29 12.56 -5.61
CA LEU A 12 22.78 12.35 -4.25
C LEU A 12 21.30 11.94 -4.24
N ALA A 13 20.47 12.54 -5.08
CA ALA A 13 19.05 12.19 -5.18
C ALA A 13 18.83 10.75 -5.71
N ILE A 14 19.70 10.27 -6.61
CA ILE A 14 19.68 8.90 -7.12
C ILE A 14 20.14 7.92 -6.02
N ILE A 15 21.22 8.23 -5.29
CA ILE A 15 21.71 7.38 -4.20
C ILE A 15 20.68 7.25 -3.08
N ASP A 16 20.05 8.36 -2.68
CA ASP A 16 18.94 8.38 -1.71
C ASP A 16 17.79 7.46 -2.18
N ARG A 17 17.47 7.47 -3.49
CA ARG A 17 16.47 6.58 -4.09
C ARG A 17 16.84 5.11 -3.92
N PHE A 18 18.06 4.73 -4.28
CA PHE A 18 18.52 3.36 -4.07
C PHE A 18 18.53 2.94 -2.60
N MET A 19 18.85 3.87 -1.68
CA MET A 19 18.77 3.59 -0.24
C MET A 19 17.33 3.38 0.25
N LEU A 20 16.37 4.16 -0.24
CA LEU A 20 14.96 4.03 0.15
C LEU A 20 14.27 2.83 -0.51
N GLU A 21 14.65 2.43 -1.72
CA GLU A 21 14.17 1.20 -2.34
C GLU A 21 14.54 -0.04 -1.52
N ARG A 22 15.69 -0.02 -0.83
CA ARG A 22 16.06 -1.05 0.17
C ARG A 22 15.20 -1.04 1.43
N ARG A 23 14.42 0.02 1.65
CA ARG A 23 13.44 0.16 2.74
C ARG A 23 12.03 -0.25 2.31
N LYS A 24 11.88 -0.86 1.14
CA LYS A 24 10.59 -1.32 0.62
C LYS A 24 9.88 -2.21 1.65
N VAL A 25 8.59 -1.95 1.82
CA VAL A 25 7.71 -2.73 2.68
C VAL A 25 7.42 -4.05 1.99
N HIS A 26 7.39 -5.13 2.75
CA HIS A 26 6.99 -6.44 2.27
C HIS A 26 5.63 -6.78 2.87
N ILE A 27 4.60 -6.89 2.04
CA ILE A 27 3.31 -7.43 2.47
C ILE A 27 3.48 -8.95 2.54
N VAL A 28 3.29 -9.51 3.73
CA VAL A 28 3.56 -10.93 4.01
C VAL A 28 2.36 -11.77 3.57
N ASP A 29 1.18 -11.41 4.05
CA ASP A 29 -0.07 -12.04 3.63
C ASP A 29 -1.26 -11.11 3.92
N VAL A 30 -2.38 -11.43 3.28
CA VAL A 30 -3.68 -10.88 3.59
C VAL A 30 -4.67 -12.02 3.79
N GLU A 31 -5.37 -12.02 4.91
CA GLU A 31 -6.36 -13.04 5.26
C GLU A 31 -7.74 -12.38 5.43
N LYS A 32 -8.80 -13.05 4.95
CA LYS A 32 -10.18 -12.63 5.24
C LYS A 32 -10.47 -12.96 6.71
N CYS A 33 -10.89 -11.96 7.48
CA CYS A 33 -11.30 -12.13 8.87
C CYS A 33 -12.82 -12.25 8.98
N GLU A 34 -13.28 -12.59 10.19
CA GLU A 34 -14.70 -12.67 10.52
C GLU A 34 -15.46 -11.43 10.07
N ASP A 35 -16.62 -11.72 9.51
CA ASP A 35 -17.51 -10.77 8.89
C ASP A 35 -18.38 -10.12 9.95
N ASP A 36 -18.28 -8.80 10.09
CA ASP A 36 -19.23 -8.05 10.91
C ASP A 36 -20.54 -7.86 10.12
N ALA A 37 -21.63 -7.50 10.78
CA ALA A 37 -22.93 -7.28 10.14
C ALA A 37 -22.89 -6.19 9.06
N ARG A 38 -21.92 -5.26 9.12
CA ARG A 38 -21.81 -4.11 8.19
C ARG A 38 -20.56 -4.11 7.32
N HIS A 39 -19.50 -4.79 7.74
CA HIS A 39 -18.20 -4.69 7.09
C HIS A 39 -17.55 -6.04 6.92
N ILE A 40 -16.96 -6.26 5.75
CA ILE A 40 -15.98 -7.32 5.54
C ILE A 40 -14.60 -6.80 5.90
N ARG A 41 -13.82 -7.63 6.60
CA ARG A 41 -12.51 -7.27 7.14
C ARG A 41 -11.45 -8.18 6.54
N PHE A 42 -10.33 -7.59 6.12
CA PHE A 42 -9.13 -8.34 5.74
C PHE A 42 -7.97 -7.91 6.64
N ALA A 43 -7.33 -8.86 7.31
CA ALA A 43 -6.11 -8.61 8.06
C ALA A 43 -4.91 -8.66 7.12
N MET A 44 -4.26 -7.52 6.94
CA MET A 44 -3.01 -7.40 6.19
C MET A 44 -1.83 -7.45 7.15
N ARG A 45 -0.99 -8.49 7.04
CA ARG A 45 0.30 -8.55 7.71
C ARG A 45 1.40 -8.02 6.79
N PHE A 46 2.22 -7.11 7.29
CA PHE A 46 3.34 -6.57 6.53
C PHE A 46 4.57 -6.36 7.41
N GLN A 47 5.74 -6.54 6.81
CA GLN A 47 7.03 -6.34 7.47
C GLN A 47 7.71 -5.10 6.91
N THR A 48 8.24 -4.28 7.80
CA THR A 48 9.07 -3.12 7.44
C THR A 48 10.36 -3.09 8.23
N LYS A 49 11.46 -2.69 7.56
CA LYS A 49 12.76 -2.47 8.21
C LYS A 49 12.84 -1.09 8.89
N HIS A 50 11.92 -0.18 8.58
CA HIS A 50 11.92 1.21 9.05
C HIS A 50 10.50 1.74 9.31
N LYS A 51 10.37 2.79 10.11
CA LYS A 51 9.08 3.45 10.32
C LYS A 51 8.53 4.05 9.02
N LEU A 52 7.24 3.83 8.74
CA LEU A 52 6.57 4.27 7.51
C LEU A 52 5.93 5.66 7.67
N ARG A 53 6.73 6.65 8.07
CA ARG A 53 6.25 8.03 8.22
C ARG A 53 5.85 8.61 6.87
N GLY A 54 4.62 9.10 6.75
CA GLY A 54 4.06 9.65 5.52
C GLY A 54 3.51 8.59 4.55
N SER A 55 3.84 7.32 4.75
CA SER A 55 3.33 6.25 3.90
C SER A 55 1.83 6.05 4.10
N ARG A 56 1.16 5.64 3.02
CA ARG A 56 -0.29 5.44 2.98
C ARG A 56 -0.59 4.05 2.41
N VAL A 57 -1.63 3.43 2.94
CA VAL A 57 -2.21 2.21 2.38
C VAL A 57 -3.50 2.57 1.63
N SER A 58 -3.61 2.06 0.42
CA SER A 58 -4.80 2.07 -0.42
C SER A 58 -5.14 0.64 -0.80
N TYR A 59 -6.41 0.32 -0.93
CA TYR A 59 -6.84 -1.04 -1.20
C TYR A 59 -8.18 -1.03 -1.93
N THR A 60 -8.35 -1.97 -2.86
CA THR A 60 -9.54 -2.07 -3.72
C THR A 60 -9.97 -3.52 -3.81
N LEU A 61 -11.27 -3.74 -3.89
CA LEU A 61 -11.86 -5.06 -4.08
C LEU A 61 -12.61 -5.07 -5.41
N ARG A 62 -12.19 -5.91 -6.33
CA ARG A 62 -12.71 -5.98 -7.70
C ARG A 62 -13.39 -7.32 -7.94
N ASP A 63 -14.59 -7.29 -8.50
CA ASP A 63 -15.28 -8.53 -8.88
C ASP A 63 -14.57 -9.16 -10.10
N LYS A 64 -14.34 -10.46 -10.04
CA LYS A 64 -13.74 -11.23 -11.14
C LYS A 64 -14.76 -11.55 -12.24
N LYS A 65 -16.04 -11.63 -11.89
CA LYS A 65 -17.14 -11.89 -12.84
C LYS A 65 -17.48 -10.62 -13.62
N ASP A 66 -17.59 -9.48 -12.93
CA ASP A 66 -17.72 -8.15 -13.54
C ASP A 66 -16.52 -7.24 -13.18
N PRO A 67 -15.48 -7.18 -14.03
CA PRO A 67 -14.29 -6.38 -13.77
C PRO A 67 -14.54 -4.86 -13.66
N THR A 68 -15.72 -4.37 -14.06
CA THR A 68 -16.09 -2.95 -13.90
C THR A 68 -16.54 -2.62 -12.48
N THR A 69 -16.95 -3.63 -11.71
CA THR A 69 -17.31 -3.49 -10.32
C THR A 69 -16.06 -3.45 -9.45
N VAL A 70 -15.68 -2.24 -9.04
CA VAL A 70 -14.53 -1.97 -8.17
C VAL A 70 -14.97 -1.18 -6.94
N ILE A 71 -14.79 -1.78 -5.77
CA ILE A 71 -15.05 -1.15 -4.47
C ILE A 71 -13.73 -0.58 -3.96
N ASN A 72 -13.68 0.74 -3.81
CA ASN A 72 -12.51 1.41 -3.25
C ASN A 72 -12.60 1.42 -1.73
N GLY A 73 -11.54 0.95 -1.07
CA GLY A 73 -11.33 1.09 0.35
C GLY A 73 -10.97 2.52 0.73
N LYS A 74 -11.02 2.82 2.03
CA LYS A 74 -10.57 4.13 2.54
C LYS A 74 -9.04 4.14 2.61
N GLU A 75 -8.41 5.09 1.94
CA GLU A 75 -6.98 5.32 2.07
C GLU A 75 -6.62 5.80 3.49
N ARG A 76 -5.53 5.27 4.07
CA ARG A 76 -5.12 5.59 5.45
C ARG A 76 -3.60 5.76 5.57
N PRO A 77 -3.12 6.66 6.46
CA PRO A 77 -1.72 6.74 6.79
C PRO A 77 -1.26 5.54 7.63
N LEU A 78 0.00 5.14 7.45
CA LEU A 78 0.68 4.09 8.25
C LEU A 78 1.67 4.70 9.26
N ASP A 79 1.42 5.93 9.70
CA ASP A 79 2.31 6.72 10.57
C ASP A 79 2.61 6.05 11.92
N PHE A 80 1.72 5.18 12.39
CA PHE A 80 1.85 4.43 13.64
C PHE A 80 2.49 3.05 13.47
N SER A 81 2.90 2.67 12.27
CA SER A 81 3.65 1.44 12.05
C SER A 81 5.02 1.48 12.75
N HIS A 82 5.48 0.31 13.20
CA HIS A 82 6.79 0.13 13.82
C HIS A 82 7.70 -0.73 12.97
N THR A 83 9.01 -0.72 13.26
CA THR A 83 9.95 -1.64 12.65
C THR A 83 9.59 -3.08 13.03
N GLY A 84 9.69 -4.01 12.07
CA GLY A 84 9.30 -5.40 12.23
C GLY A 84 7.94 -5.69 11.58
N GLU A 85 7.21 -6.62 12.16
CA GLU A 85 5.89 -7.07 11.70
C GLU A 85 4.79 -6.14 12.21
N ASN A 86 3.86 -5.78 11.33
CA ASN A 86 2.70 -4.97 11.62
C ASN A 86 1.45 -5.65 11.06
N ASN A 87 0.29 -5.32 11.62
CA ASN A 87 -1.00 -5.81 11.17
C ASN A 87 -1.98 -4.63 11.03
N GLU A 88 -2.72 -4.59 9.93
CA GLU A 88 -3.72 -3.56 9.64
C GLU A 88 -5.01 -4.21 9.12
N PHE A 89 -6.17 -3.71 9.58
CA PHE A 89 -7.47 -4.18 9.11
C PHE A 89 -8.00 -3.32 7.95
N LEU A 90 -8.12 -3.95 6.78
CA LEU A 90 -8.74 -3.39 5.59
C LEU A 90 -10.24 -3.66 5.65
N LEU A 91 -11.04 -2.59 5.55
CA LEU A 91 -12.49 -2.66 5.74
C LEU A 91 -13.21 -2.26 4.47
N PHE A 92 -14.20 -3.06 4.05
CA PHE A 92 -15.16 -2.69 3.02
C PHE A 92 -16.58 -2.76 3.56
N ASN A 93 -17.44 -1.87 3.08
CA ASN A 93 -18.85 -1.89 3.43
C ASN A 93 -19.56 -2.99 2.62
N LYS A 94 -20.22 -3.92 3.32
CA LYS A 94 -20.91 -5.05 2.68
C LYS A 94 -22.02 -4.61 1.73
N LYS A 95 -22.63 -3.44 1.95
CA LYS A 95 -23.66 -2.90 1.05
C LYS A 95 -23.17 -2.64 -0.38
N LEU A 96 -21.85 -2.54 -0.56
CA LEU A 96 -21.23 -2.33 -1.86
C LEU A 96 -20.93 -3.65 -2.58
N LEU A 97 -20.99 -4.78 -1.87
CA LEU A 97 -20.89 -6.11 -2.47
C LEU A 97 -22.25 -6.44 -3.09
N THR A 98 -22.30 -6.40 -4.42
CA THR A 98 -23.53 -6.61 -5.20
C THR A 98 -23.87 -8.09 -5.36
N GLU A 99 -22.85 -8.94 -5.54
CA GLU A 99 -23.03 -10.38 -5.74
C GLU A 99 -22.00 -11.20 -4.96
N PRO A 100 -22.39 -12.38 -4.44
CA PRO A 100 -21.44 -13.37 -3.95
C PRO A 100 -20.60 -13.92 -5.11
N GLY A 101 -19.35 -14.25 -4.84
CA GLY A 101 -18.46 -14.81 -5.85
C GLY A 101 -16.97 -14.61 -5.56
N ARG A 102 -16.19 -14.61 -6.63
CA ARG A 102 -14.73 -14.44 -6.57
C ARG A 102 -14.37 -12.97 -6.72
N TRP A 103 -13.71 -12.45 -5.69
CA TRP A 103 -13.24 -11.08 -5.65
C TRP A 103 -11.72 -11.05 -5.57
N VAL A 104 -11.13 -10.04 -6.21
CA VAL A 104 -9.70 -9.79 -6.21
C VAL A 104 -9.43 -8.60 -5.30
N LEU A 105 -8.68 -8.83 -4.23
CA LEU A 105 -8.20 -7.77 -3.34
C LEU A 105 -6.84 -7.30 -3.82
N ASP A 106 -6.77 -6.04 -4.21
CA ASP A 106 -5.53 -5.34 -4.53
C ASP A 106 -5.19 -4.39 -3.39
N VAL A 107 -3.99 -4.51 -2.84
CA VAL A 107 -3.48 -3.66 -1.75
C VAL A 107 -2.22 -2.98 -2.22
N LYS A 108 -2.13 -1.67 -1.99
CA LYS A 108 -0.98 -0.86 -2.35
C LYS A 108 -0.55 0.02 -1.18
N ILE A 109 0.70 -0.14 -0.77
CA ILE A 109 1.38 0.76 0.16
C ILE A 109 2.25 1.71 -0.65
N THR A 110 1.94 3.00 -0.58
CA THR A 110 2.70 4.07 -1.22
C THR A 110 3.49 4.80 -0.15
N SER A 111 4.81 4.88 -0.33
CA SER A 111 5.70 5.63 0.56
C SER A 111 6.18 6.90 -0.15
N ASP A 112 5.82 8.04 0.42
CA ASP A 112 6.35 9.35 0.05
C ASP A 112 7.74 9.53 0.67
N GLY A 113 8.70 8.76 0.15
CA GLY A 113 10.09 8.82 0.60
C GLY A 113 10.60 10.25 0.67
N SER A 114 11.23 10.64 1.78
CA SER A 114 11.97 11.90 1.97
C SER A 114 11.26 13.21 1.60
N ARG A 115 10.95 14.05 2.61
CA ARG A 115 10.44 15.43 2.41
C ARG A 115 11.38 16.36 1.63
N ILE A 116 12.64 15.96 1.46
CA ILE A 116 13.71 16.82 0.93
C ILE A 116 13.97 16.55 -0.56
N ASN A 117 13.81 15.31 -1.02
CA ASN A 117 14.11 14.93 -2.40
C ASN A 117 12.83 14.99 -3.26
N PRO A 118 12.74 15.94 -4.21
CA PRO A 118 11.54 16.15 -5.01
C PRO A 118 11.18 14.97 -5.92
N LEU A 119 12.15 14.08 -6.23
CA LEU A 119 11.91 12.93 -7.10
C LEU A 119 10.87 11.96 -6.52
N TYR A 120 10.68 11.91 -5.21
CA TYR A 120 9.69 11.02 -4.59
C TYR A 120 8.26 11.53 -4.70
N LYS A 121 8.06 12.83 -4.93
CA LYS A 121 6.72 13.35 -5.28
C LYS A 121 6.29 12.89 -6.67
N ILE A 122 7.26 12.69 -7.57
CA ILE A 122 7.02 12.32 -8.96
C ILE A 122 7.02 10.79 -9.11
N PHE A 123 7.84 10.10 -8.32
CA PHE A 123 8.03 8.65 -8.39
C PHE A 123 8.03 8.05 -6.98
N PRO A 124 6.86 7.90 -6.35
CA PRO A 124 6.76 7.31 -5.03
C PRO A 124 7.19 5.83 -5.06
N ILE A 125 7.62 5.31 -3.92
CA ILE A 125 7.92 3.89 -3.78
C ILE A 125 6.63 3.16 -3.47
N GLU A 126 6.25 2.22 -4.32
CA GLU A 126 5.02 1.45 -4.17
C GLU A 126 5.32 -0.03 -3.94
N THR A 127 4.60 -0.63 -2.99
CA THR A 127 4.50 -2.07 -2.81
C THR A 127 3.06 -2.47 -3.06
N THR A 128 2.84 -3.38 -4.00
CA THR A 128 1.53 -3.93 -4.34
C THR A 128 1.44 -5.40 -3.92
N PHE A 129 0.27 -5.83 -3.52
CA PHE A 129 -0.07 -7.23 -3.22
C PHE A 129 -1.48 -7.51 -3.74
N THR A 130 -1.66 -8.65 -4.40
CA THR A 130 -2.95 -9.06 -4.98
C THR A 130 -3.26 -10.48 -4.55
N LYS A 131 -4.49 -10.70 -4.06
CA LYS A 131 -4.97 -12.03 -3.67
C LYS A 131 -6.45 -12.19 -3.97
N GLU A 132 -6.83 -13.38 -4.42
CA GLU A 132 -8.23 -13.72 -4.70
C GLU A 132 -8.91 -14.28 -3.44
N PHE A 133 -10.18 -13.95 -3.27
CA PHE A 133 -11.02 -14.41 -2.17
C PHE A 133 -12.40 -14.82 -2.68
N GLU A 134 -12.98 -15.82 -2.01
CA GLU A 134 -14.38 -16.18 -2.17
C GLU A 134 -15.21 -15.46 -1.09
N ILE A 135 -16.21 -14.70 -1.53
CA ILE A 135 -17.08 -13.91 -0.68
C ILE A 135 -18.51 -14.38 -0.91
N GLU A 136 -19.17 -14.75 0.20
CA GLU A 136 -20.55 -15.23 0.26
C GLU A 136 -21.53 -14.08 0.57
#